data_AF-A0A7D5N1H1-F1
#
_entry.id   AF-A0A7D5N1H1-F1
#
_cell.length_a   1.000
_cell.length_b   1.000
_cell.length_c   1.000
_cell.angle_alpha   90.00
_cell.angle_beta   90.00
_cell.angle_gamma   90.00
#
_symmetry.space_group_name_H-M   'P 1'
#
loop_
_entity.id
_entity.type
_entity.pdbx_description
1 polymer ?
#
loop_
_entity_poly.entity_id
_entity_poly.type
_entity_poly.pdbx_seq_one_letter_code
_entity_poly.pdbx_strand_id
1 'polypeptide(L)'
;MKNRGFSLLEILISLLILSFGIMGMMAMQVNSIQLTKTALWQSIALTQAFSMLERLRANHASEIRTREFFQWEEGNQHWLPQGHGDYQCNADGCTVTVIWAVGSSKEKSR
;
A
#
# COMPACT_ATOMS: atom_id res chain seq x y z
N MET A 1 -55.31 -10.14 -27.76
CA MET A 1 -54.05 -9.87 -27.03
C MET A 1 -53.00 -10.84 -27.54
N LYS A 2 -51.93 -10.37 -28.20
CA LYS A 2 -50.91 -11.24 -28.81
C LYS A 2 -49.71 -11.30 -27.87
N ASN A 3 -49.56 -12.42 -27.18
CA ASN A 3 -48.42 -12.66 -26.30
C ASN A 3 -47.17 -12.89 -27.18
N ARG A 4 -46.22 -11.95 -27.15
CA ARG A 4 -44.87 -12.13 -27.70
C ARG A 4 -44.06 -12.90 -26.65
N GLY A 5 -43.91 -14.21 -26.84
CA GLY A 5 -43.02 -15.03 -26.01
C GLY A 5 -41.56 -14.65 -26.29
N PHE A 6 -40.73 -14.67 -25.24
CA PHE A 6 -39.28 -14.50 -25.35
C PHE A 6 -38.68 -15.58 -26.26
N SER A 7 -37.77 -15.17 -27.14
CA SER A 7 -36.99 -16.12 -27.94
C SER A 7 -35.80 -16.64 -27.13
N LEU A 8 -35.50 -17.95 -27.22
CA LEU A 8 -34.28 -18.54 -26.64
C LEU A 8 -33.00 -17.81 -27.08
N LEU A 9 -33.00 -17.28 -28.31
CA LEU A 9 -31.90 -16.49 -28.87
C LEU A 9 -31.67 -15.19 -28.07
N GLU A 10 -32.74 -14.55 -27.63
CA GLU A 10 -32.70 -13.27 -26.91
C GLU A 10 -32.03 -13.42 -25.55
N ILE A 11 -32.31 -14.53 -24.85
CA ILE A 11 -31.69 -14.86 -23.57
C ILE A 11 -30.21 -15.20 -23.76
N LEU A 12 -29.87 -15.93 -24.83
CA LEU A 12 -28.48 -16.29 -25.13
C LEU A 12 -27.62 -15.06 -25.44
N ILE A 13 -28.16 -14.11 -26.21
CA ILE A 13 -27.50 -12.82 -26.50
C ILE A 13 -27.39 -11.98 -25.21
N SER A 14 -28.42 -11.96 -24.37
CA SER A 14 -28.40 -11.22 -23.10
C SER A 14 -27.32 -11.75 -22.16
N LEU A 15 -27.19 -13.07 -22.02
CA LEU A 15 -26.15 -13.72 -21.22
C LEU A 15 -24.74 -13.45 -21.78
N LEU A 16 -24.60 -13.46 -23.11
CA LEU A 16 -23.34 -13.11 -23.78
C LEU A 16 -22.93 -11.68 -23.43
N ILE A 17 -23.81 -10.70 -23.60
CA ILE A 17 -23.54 -9.29 -23.26
C ILE A 17 -23.23 -9.14 -21.76
N LEU A 18 -23.99 -9.79 -20.88
CA LEU A 18 -23.77 -9.75 -19.44
C LEU A 18 -22.38 -10.27 -19.05
N SER A 19 -21.96 -11.38 -19.64
CA SER A 19 -20.64 -11.98 -19.36
C SER A 19 -19.49 -11.02 -19.71
N PHE A 20 -19.56 -10.34 -20.85
CA PHE A 20 -18.59 -9.32 -21.23
C PHE A 20 -18.64 -8.10 -20.29
N GLY A 21 -19.83 -7.70 -19.84
CA GLY A 21 -20.00 -6.61 -18.87
C GLY A 21 -19.28 -6.88 -17.54
N ILE A 22 -19.42 -8.09 -16.98
CA ILE A 22 -18.77 -8.47 -15.72
C ILE A 22 -17.25 -8.56 -15.91
N MET A 23 -16.77 -9.04 -17.06
CA MET A 23 -15.33 -9.09 -17.36
C MET A 23 -14.70 -7.69 -17.36
N GLY A 24 -15.39 -6.69 -17.91
CA GLY A 24 -14.95 -5.29 -17.85
C GLY A 24 -14.87 -4.75 -16.42
N MET A 25 -15.87 -5.04 -15.59
CA MET A 25 -15.88 -4.63 -14.18
C MET A 25 -14.75 -5.28 -13.37
N MET A 26 -14.49 -6.57 -13.58
CA MET A 26 -13.42 -7.31 -12.91
C MET A 26 -12.05 -6.69 -13.22
N ALA A 27 -11.81 -6.25 -14.45
CA ALA A 27 -10.57 -5.56 -14.83
C ALA A 27 -10.37 -4.26 -14.02
N MET A 28 -11.43 -3.49 -13.80
CA MET A 28 -11.37 -2.28 -12.95
C MET A 28 -11.14 -2.64 -11.47
N GLN A 29 -11.77 -3.72 -10.99
CA GLN A 29 -11.65 -4.17 -9.60
C GLN A 29 -10.19 -4.53 -9.24
N VAL A 30 -9.45 -5.16 -10.15
CA VAL A 30 -8.03 -5.50 -9.94
C VAL A 30 -7.19 -4.24 -9.70
N ASN A 31 -7.40 -3.19 -10.49
CA ASN A 31 -6.68 -1.93 -10.34
C ASN A 31 -7.04 -1.24 -9.02
N SER A 32 -8.32 -1.24 -8.64
CA SER A 32 -8.79 -0.69 -7.37
C SER A 32 -8.14 -1.37 -6.15
N ILE A 33 -7.96 -2.70 -6.19
CA ILE A 33 -7.29 -3.44 -5.11
C ILE A 33 -5.83 -2.99 -4.96
N GLN A 34 -5.11 -2.77 -6.06
CA GLN A 34 -3.71 -2.35 -6.01
C GLN A 34 -3.55 -0.93 -5.43
N LEU A 35 -4.44 -0.02 -5.82
CA LEU A 35 -4.48 1.33 -5.26
C LEU A 35 -4.76 1.32 -3.77
N THR A 36 -5.73 0.50 -3.34
CA THR A 36 -6.09 0.36 -1.92
C THR A 36 -4.93 -0.18 -1.10
N LYS A 37 -4.21 -1.21 -1.60
CA LYS A 37 -3.02 -1.75 -0.94
C LYS A 37 -1.91 -0.71 -0.80
N THR A 38 -1.67 0.07 -1.86
CA THR A 38 -0.64 1.11 -1.87
C THR A 38 -0.96 2.20 -0.84
N ALA A 39 -2.21 2.67 -0.79
CA ALA A 39 -2.67 3.65 0.19
C ALA A 39 -2.55 3.12 1.63
N LEU A 40 -2.83 1.83 1.84
CA LEU A 40 -2.66 1.18 3.15
C LEU A 40 -1.19 1.16 3.58
N TRP A 41 -0.26 0.77 2.71
CA TRP A 41 1.17 0.77 3.05
C TRP A 41 1.71 2.17 3.31
N GLN A 42 1.29 3.17 2.51
CA GLN A 42 1.63 4.57 2.76
C GLN A 42 1.13 5.03 4.13
N SER A 43 -0.10 4.67 4.51
CA SER A 43 -0.65 5.02 5.82
C SER A 43 0.17 4.38 6.96
N ILE A 44 0.53 3.11 6.83
CA ILE A 44 1.39 2.41 7.80
C ILE A 44 2.77 3.08 7.88
N ALA A 45 3.40 3.35 6.75
CA ALA A 45 4.71 4.00 6.70
C ALA A 45 4.70 5.39 7.35
N LEU A 46 3.65 6.18 7.12
CA LEU A 46 3.47 7.48 7.78
C LEU A 46 3.34 7.32 9.29
N THR A 47 2.52 6.37 9.76
CA THR A 47 2.38 6.13 11.21
C THR A 47 3.72 5.71 11.84
N GLN A 48 4.49 4.87 11.16
CA GLN A 48 5.83 4.47 11.60
C GLN A 48 6.79 5.66 11.62
N ALA A 49 6.83 6.47 10.56
CA ALA A 49 7.68 7.66 10.48
C ALA A 49 7.35 8.68 11.59
N PHE A 50 6.06 8.95 11.83
CA PHE A 50 5.62 9.84 12.91
C PHE A 50 5.99 9.30 14.29
N SER A 51 5.89 7.98 14.51
CA SER A 51 6.28 7.38 15.79
C SER A 51 7.78 7.57 16.07
N MET A 52 8.63 7.51 15.04
CA MET A 52 10.06 7.75 15.18
C MET A 52 10.38 9.23 15.36
N LEU A 53 9.72 10.11 14.59
CA LEU A 53 9.85 11.55 14.76
C LEU A 53 9.51 11.99 16.19
N GLU A 54 8.46 11.44 16.78
CA GLU A 54 8.08 11.77 18.16
C GLU A 54 9.14 11.32 19.16
N ARG A 55 9.72 10.13 18.97
CA ARG A 55 10.85 9.64 19.78
C ARG A 55 12.09 10.52 19.65
N LEU A 56 12.42 10.97 18.44
CA LEU A 56 13.52 11.91 18.19
C LEU A 56 13.31 13.27 18.86
N ARG A 57 12.05 13.73 18.96
CA ARG A 57 11.68 14.98 19.66
C ARG A 57 11.70 14.82 21.17
N ALA A 58 11.24 13.69 21.70
CA ALA A 58 11.23 13.42 23.13
C ALA A 58 12.64 13.13 23.68
N ASN A 59 13.50 12.48 22.88
CA ASN A 59 14.81 11.99 23.31
C ASN A 59 15.96 12.72 22.59
N HIS A 60 16.63 13.62 23.31
CA HIS A 60 17.78 14.36 22.80
C HIS A 60 19.12 13.61 22.91
N ALA A 61 19.21 12.59 23.76
CA ALA A 61 20.43 11.81 23.96
C ALA A 61 20.67 10.83 22.79
N SER A 62 21.88 10.87 22.22
CA SER A 62 22.26 10.01 21.08
C SER A 62 22.11 8.51 21.40
N GLU A 63 22.53 8.08 22.59
CA GLU A 63 22.44 6.68 23.02
C GLU A 63 21.00 6.17 23.10
N ILE A 64 20.07 7.01 23.54
CA ILE A 64 18.65 6.65 23.62
C ILE A 64 18.06 6.53 22.21
N ARG A 65 18.36 7.48 21.32
CA ARG A 65 17.90 7.45 19.92
C ARG A 65 18.36 6.21 19.17
N THR A 66 19.61 5.78 19.37
CA THR A 66 20.13 4.57 18.72
C THR A 66 19.37 3.32 19.16
N ARG A 67 19.04 3.17 20.44
CA ARG A 67 18.25 2.03 20.92
C ARG A 67 16.82 2.05 20.40
N GLU A 68 16.18 3.21 20.43
CA GLU A 68 14.82 3.38 19.90
C GLU A 68 14.75 3.13 18.40
N PHE A 69 15.77 3.53 17.65
CA PHE A 69 15.89 3.24 16.23
C PHE A 69 15.88 1.74 15.95
N PHE A 70 16.71 0.96 16.64
CA PHE A 70 16.75 -0.50 16.42
C PHE A 70 15.42 -1.17 16.71
N GLN A 71 14.74 -0.76 17.78
CA GLN A 71 13.41 -1.29 18.11
C GLN A 71 12.36 -0.90 17.06
N TRP A 72 12.38 0.34 16.61
CA TRP A 72 11.46 0.83 15.58
C TRP A 72 11.70 0.13 14.24
N GLU A 73 12.97 -0.11 13.89
CA GLU A 73 13.35 -0.77 12.65
C GLU A 73 12.88 -2.23 12.59
N GLU A 74 12.97 -2.97 13.70
CA GLU A 74 12.38 -4.30 13.81
C GLU A 74 10.86 -4.27 13.52
N GLY A 75 10.17 -3.24 14.02
CA GLY A 75 8.77 -2.99 13.71
C GLY A 75 8.52 -2.74 12.23
N ASN A 76 9.36 -1.93 11.57
CA ASN A 76 9.22 -1.64 10.14
C ASN A 76 9.29 -2.93 9.30
N GLN A 77 10.21 -3.83 9.62
CA GLN A 77 10.35 -5.11 8.90
C GLN A 77 9.14 -6.03 9.08
N HIS A 78 8.43 -5.91 10.21
CA HIS A 78 7.22 -6.68 10.48
C HIS A 78 5.99 -6.13 9.73
N TRP A 79 5.81 -4.80 9.74
CA TRP A 79 4.60 -4.16 9.21
C TRP A 79 4.67 -3.83 7.72
N LEU A 80 5.88 -3.64 7.17
CA LEU A 80 6.10 -3.23 5.80
C LEU A 80 6.91 -4.30 5.04
N PRO A 81 6.54 -4.61 3.79
CA PRO A 81 7.30 -5.56 2.97
C PRO A 81 8.70 -5.01 2.67
N GLN A 82 9.74 -5.68 3.16
CA GLN A 82 11.13 -5.22 3.08
C GLN A 82 11.31 -3.80 3.66
N GLY A 83 10.50 -3.44 4.65
CA GLY A 83 10.53 -2.14 5.29
C GLY A 83 11.89 -1.86 5.91
N HIS A 84 12.51 -0.75 5.52
CA HIS A 84 13.69 -0.21 6.18
C HIS A 84 13.49 1.26 6.48
N GLY A 85 14.08 1.69 7.58
CA GLY A 85 14.01 3.04 8.05
C GLY A 85 15.39 3.62 8.29
N ASP A 86 15.51 4.92 8.06
CA ASP A 86 16.71 5.68 8.36
C ASP A 86 16.31 7.05 8.93
N TYR A 87 17.20 7.67 9.69
CA TYR A 87 17.01 9.03 10.17
C TYR A 87 18.29 9.82 10.09
N GLN A 88 18.19 11.03 9.56
CA GLN A 88 19.30 11.98 9.48
C GLN A 88 18.95 13.22 10.28
N CYS A 89 19.75 13.51 11.30
CA CYS A 89 19.61 14.72 12.11
C CYS A 89 20.74 15.71 11.79
N ASN A 90 20.36 16.91 11.37
CA ASN A 90 21.24 18.06 11.17
C ASN A 90 20.99 19.09 12.28
N ALA A 91 21.71 20.23 12.26
CA ALA A 91 21.55 21.29 13.25
C ALA A 91 20.14 21.90 13.29
N ASP A 92 19.44 21.93 12.15
CA ASP A 92 18.14 22.58 11.99
C ASP A 92 16.94 21.63 12.17
N GLY A 93 17.18 20.32 12.29
CA GLY A 93 16.11 19.33 12.46
C GLY A 93 16.50 17.91 12.08
N CYS A 94 15.56 16.99 12.30
CA CYS A 94 15.69 15.59 11.95
C CYS A 94 14.72 15.21 10.84
N THR A 95 15.21 14.48 9.84
CA THR A 95 14.43 13.88 8.77
C THR A 95 14.41 12.38 8.97
N VAL A 96 13.22 11.78 8.98
CA VAL A 96 13.02 10.33 9.04
C VAL A 96 12.58 9.86 7.66
N THR A 97 13.26 8.83 7.16
CA THR A 97 12.99 8.20 5.88
C THR A 97 12.52 6.77 6.11
N VAL A 98 11.41 6.38 5.49
CA VAL A 98 10.89 5.01 5.51
C VAL A 98 10.76 4.54 4.08
N ILE A 99 11.37 3.40 3.76
CA ILE A 99 11.33 2.76 2.45
C ILE A 99 10.70 1.38 2.57
N TRP A 100 9.95 0.97 1.55
CA TRP A 100 9.32 -0.35 1.50
C TRP A 100 9.19 -0.82 0.04
N ALA A 101 9.11 -2.13 -0.15
CA ALA A 101 8.90 -2.74 -1.45
C ALA A 101 7.42 -2.65 -1.87
N VAL A 102 7.16 -2.07 -3.02
CA VAL A 102 5.86 -2.16 -3.70
C VAL A 102 5.97 -3.28 -4.76
N GLY A 103 4.96 -4.15 -4.85
CA GLY A 103 4.94 -5.40 -5.63
C GLY A 103 5.95 -5.55 -6.78
N SER A 104 6.81 -6.57 -6.65
CA SER A 104 7.84 -7.02 -7.62
C SER A 104 8.55 -5.94 -8.44
N SER A 105 9.10 -4.91 -7.81
CA SER A 105 10.18 -4.17 -8.45
C SER A 105 11.49 -4.92 -8.28
N LYS A 106 11.79 -5.79 -9.26
CA LYS A 106 13.18 -6.13 -9.59
C LYS A 106 13.84 -4.91 -10.23
N GLU A 107 13.97 -3.79 -9.50
CA GLU A 107 14.84 -2.69 -9.93
C GLU A 107 16.22 -2.98 -9.34
N LYS A 108 17.02 -3.59 -10.21
CA LYS A 108 18.37 -4.07 -9.97
C LYS A 108 19.26 -2.87 -9.65
N SER A 109 19.77 -2.84 -8.43
CA SER A 109 21.04 -2.23 -8.04
C SER A 109 22.02 -2.24 -9.22
N ARG A 110 22.44 -1.05 -9.65
CA ARG A 110 23.63 -0.84 -10.47
C ARG A 110 24.42 0.30 -9.88
#